data_AF-A0A7Y4Y748-F1
#
_entry.id   AF-A0A7Y4Y748-F1
#
_cell.length_a   1.000
_cell.length_b   1.000
_cell.length_c   1.000
_cell.angle_alpha   90.00
_cell.angle_beta   90.00
_cell.angle_gamma   90.00
#
_symmetry.space_group_name_H-M   'P 1'
#
loop_
_entity.id
_entity.type
_entity.pdbx_description
1 polymer ?
#
loop_
_entity_poly.entity_id
_entity_poly.type
_entity_poly.pdbx_seq_one_letter_code
_entity_poly.pdbx_strand_id
1 'polypeptide(L)'
;MEKAFAKAEELAGTIKEYINTRIEAVKLSAAEKSSAIIANLIAGAVVALVFIFFIMLASISAALLLGLWIGATWAGFLMVAGLYLLAAIIVWKARGKLIRLPIMNALIKQLFKTDEDEDN
;
A
#
# COMPACT_ATOMS: atom_id res chain seq x y z
N MET A 1 -56.04 -22.41 2.03
CA MET A 1 -54.63 -22.67 2.40
C MET A 1 -53.67 -22.43 1.23
N GLU A 2 -54.03 -22.69 -0.03
CA GLU A 2 -53.21 -22.39 -1.22
C GLU A 2 -52.67 -20.95 -1.32
N LYS A 3 -53.48 -19.93 -0.99
CA LYS A 3 -53.05 -18.53 -1.11
C LYS A 3 -51.88 -18.15 -0.20
N ALA A 4 -51.72 -18.83 0.94
CA ALA A 4 -50.61 -18.57 1.86
C ALA A 4 -49.29 -19.16 1.35
N PHE A 5 -49.35 -20.33 0.71
CA PHE A 5 -48.20 -20.96 0.07
C PHE A 5 -47.74 -20.19 -1.17
N ALA A 6 -48.68 -19.76 -2.03
CA ALA A 6 -48.35 -18.96 -3.21
C ALA A 6 -47.64 -17.64 -2.84
N LYS A 7 -48.09 -16.97 -1.77
CA LYS A 7 -47.49 -15.72 -1.29
C LYS A 7 -46.11 -15.94 -0.65
N ALA A 8 -45.90 -17.08 0.02
CA ALA A 8 -44.61 -17.46 0.58
C ALA A 8 -43.60 -17.79 -0.52
N GLU A 9 -44.04 -18.42 -1.61
CA GLU A 9 -43.22 -18.75 -2.76
C GLU A 9 -42.80 -17.50 -3.56
N GLU A 10 -43.72 -16.53 -3.71
CA GLU A 10 -43.44 -15.21 -4.29
C GLU A 10 -42.39 -14.44 -3.47
N LEU A 11 -42.55 -14.38 -2.14
CA LEU A 11 -41.58 -13.74 -1.24
C LEU A 11 -40.22 -14.44 -1.26
N ALA A 12 -40.20 -15.77 -1.29
CA ALA A 12 -38.97 -16.54 -1.42
C ALA A 12 -38.26 -16.25 -2.75
N GLY A 13 -39.01 -16.07 -3.83
CA GLY A 13 -38.50 -15.65 -5.13
C GLY A 13 -37.83 -14.28 -5.08
N THR A 14 -38.51 -13.27 -4.54
CA THR A 14 -37.97 -11.91 -4.45
C THR A 14 -36.73 -11.82 -3.55
N ILE A 15 -36.72 -12.55 -2.41
CA ILE A 15 -35.55 -12.61 -1.51
C ILE A 15 -34.36 -13.26 -2.23
N LYS A 16 -34.60 -14.34 -2.98
CA LYS A 16 -33.56 -15.04 -3.73
C LYS A 16 -32.95 -14.15 -4.82
N GLU A 17 -33.78 -13.37 -5.51
CA GLU A 17 -33.34 -12.43 -6.53
C GLU A 17 -32.52 -11.28 -5.92
N TYR A 18 -32.98 -10.70 -4.81
CA TYR A 18 -32.24 -9.67 -4.08
C TYR A 18 -30.89 -10.15 -3.54
N ILE A 19 -30.83 -11.39 -3.02
CA ILE A 19 -29.58 -12.02 -2.59
C ILE A 19 -28.64 -12.22 -3.78
N ASN A 20 -29.15 -12.70 -4.92
CA ASN A 20 -28.34 -12.86 -6.14
C ASN A 20 -27.76 -11.52 -6.61
N THR A 21 -28.56 -10.46 -6.67
CA THR A 21 -28.09 -9.13 -7.07
C THR A 21 -27.02 -8.60 -6.11
N ARG A 22 -27.20 -8.79 -4.79
CA ARG A 22 -26.17 -8.42 -3.81
C ARG A 22 -24.89 -9.23 -3.98
N ILE A 23 -24.97 -10.53 -4.25
CA ILE A 23 -23.80 -11.39 -4.49
C ILE A 23 -23.06 -10.95 -5.75
N GLU A 24 -23.78 -10.63 -6.83
CA GLU A 24 -23.19 -10.08 -8.06
C GLU A 24 -22.51 -8.73 -7.80
N ALA A 25 -23.17 -7.83 -7.09
CA ALA A 25 -22.60 -6.53 -6.73
C ALA A 25 -21.32 -6.68 -5.89
N VAL A 26 -21.31 -7.59 -4.92
CA VAL A 26 -20.13 -7.89 -4.10
C VAL A 26 -19.01 -8.50 -4.95
N LYS A 27 -19.34 -9.43 -5.86
CA LYS A 27 -18.35 -10.06 -6.75
C LYS A 27 -17.72 -9.04 -7.71
N LEU A 28 -18.52 -8.14 -8.27
CA LEU A 28 -18.05 -7.07 -9.15
C LEU A 28 -17.17 -6.08 -8.38
N SER A 29 -17.64 -5.58 -7.23
CA SER A 29 -16.89 -4.70 -6.32
C SER A 29 -15.57 -5.33 -5.85
N ALA A 30 -15.58 -6.63 -5.53
CA ALA A 30 -14.37 -7.36 -5.14
C ALA A 30 -13.39 -7.48 -6.31
N ALA A 31 -13.87 -7.76 -7.53
CA ALA A 31 -13.03 -7.84 -8.72
C ALA A 31 -12.41 -6.47 -9.06
N GLU A 32 -13.19 -5.40 -8.94
CA GLU A 32 -12.74 -4.03 -9.22
C GLU A 32 -11.73 -3.54 -8.18
N LYS A 33 -12.01 -3.71 -6.88
CA LYS A 33 -11.07 -3.37 -5.80
C LYS A 33 -9.79 -4.21 -5.86
N SER A 34 -9.89 -5.51 -6.11
CA SER A 34 -8.70 -6.37 -6.22
C SER A 34 -7.83 -5.98 -7.42
N SER A 35 -8.46 -5.71 -8.57
CA SER A 35 -7.76 -5.22 -9.76
C SER A 35 -7.07 -3.88 -9.52
N ALA A 36 -7.75 -2.93 -8.85
CA ALA A 36 -7.17 -1.63 -8.51
C ALA A 36 -5.99 -1.75 -7.53
N ILE A 37 -6.06 -2.65 -6.54
CA ILE A 37 -4.96 -2.90 -5.60
C ILE A 37 -3.76 -3.49 -6.34
N ILE A 38 -3.99 -4.50 -7.19
CA ILE A 38 -2.93 -5.17 -7.95
C ILE A 38 -2.27 -4.18 -8.93
N ALA A 39 -3.08 -3.39 -9.65
CA ALA A 39 -2.58 -2.38 -10.57
C ALA A 39 -1.72 -1.32 -9.85
N ASN A 40 -2.18 -0.81 -8.71
CA ASN A 40 -1.39 0.13 -7.91
C ASN A 40 -0.11 -0.50 -7.35
N LEU A 41 -0.16 -1.76 -6.92
CA LEU A 41 1.03 -2.46 -6.42
C LEU A 41 2.08 -2.64 -7.53
N ILE A 42 1.65 -3.05 -8.73
CA ILE A 42 2.54 -3.20 -9.89
C ILE A 42 3.10 -1.84 -10.30
N ALA A 43 2.26 -0.81 -10.43
CA ALA A 43 2.71 0.53 -10.78
C ALA A 43 3.73 1.06 -9.76
N GLY A 44 3.44 0.89 -8.46
CA GLY A 44 4.35 1.24 -7.37
C GLY A 44 5.66 0.47 -7.43
N ALA A 45 5.62 -0.83 -7.72
CA ALA A 45 6.81 -1.65 -7.87
C ALA A 45 7.69 -1.22 -9.05
N VAL A 46 7.09 -0.90 -10.21
CA VAL A 46 7.81 -0.40 -11.38
C VAL A 46 8.49 0.94 -11.06
N VAL A 47 7.77 1.87 -10.44
CA VAL A 47 8.34 3.16 -10.02
C VAL A 47 9.48 2.96 -9.03
N ALA A 48 9.29 2.12 -8.01
CA ALA A 48 10.32 1.82 -7.01
C ALA A 48 11.58 1.22 -7.66
N LEU A 49 11.40 0.31 -8.61
CA LEU A 49 12.50 -0.31 -9.35
C LEU A 49 13.31 0.74 -10.13
N VAL A 50 12.64 1.61 -10.90
CA VAL A 50 13.31 2.71 -11.61
C VAL A 50 14.06 3.62 -10.64
N PHE A 51 13.45 3.92 -9.49
CA PHE A 51 14.07 4.77 -8.47
C PHE A 51 15.33 4.14 -7.86
N ILE A 52 15.31 2.84 -7.60
CA ILE A 52 16.48 2.08 -7.11
C ILE A 52 17.61 2.15 -8.14
N PHE A 53 17.31 1.95 -9.42
CA PHE A 53 18.32 2.07 -10.49
C PHE A 53 18.91 3.49 -10.56
N PHE A 54 18.06 4.52 -10.46
CA PHE A 54 18.51 5.90 -10.44
C PHE A 54 19.45 6.18 -9.25
N ILE A 55 19.06 5.77 -8.03
CA ILE A 55 19.89 5.96 -6.83
C ILE A 55 21.22 5.21 -6.97
N MET A 56 21.21 3.99 -7.51
CA MET A 56 22.42 3.21 -7.72
C MET A 56 23.38 3.92 -8.67
N LEU A 57 22.90 4.41 -9.82
CA LEU A 57 23.71 5.17 -10.77
C LEU A 57 24.21 6.48 -10.15
N ALA A 58 23.34 7.24 -9.50
CA ALA A 58 23.71 8.48 -8.82
C ALA A 58 24.79 8.25 -7.75
N SER A 59 24.69 7.14 -7.00
CA SER A 59 25.67 6.74 -6.00
C SER A 59 27.02 6.42 -6.61
N ILE A 60 27.05 5.72 -7.75
CA ILE A 60 28.29 5.42 -8.48
C ILE A 60 28.90 6.71 -9.03
N SER A 61 28.10 7.59 -9.63
CA SER A 61 28.56 8.89 -10.13
C SER A 61 29.12 9.78 -9.02
N ALA A 62 28.46 9.85 -7.86
CA ALA A 62 28.93 10.60 -6.71
C ALA A 62 30.25 10.04 -6.16
N ALA A 63 30.37 8.71 -6.06
CA ALA A 63 31.60 8.06 -5.60
C ALA A 63 32.77 8.31 -6.56
N LEU A 64 32.54 8.25 -7.88
CA LEU A 64 33.57 8.54 -8.88
C LEU A 64 33.97 10.02 -8.88
N LEU A 65 33.02 10.95 -8.79
CA LEU A 65 33.30 12.39 -8.76
C LEU A 65 34.13 12.78 -7.53
N LEU A 66 33.75 12.29 -6.35
CA LEU A 66 34.50 12.51 -5.11
C LEU A 66 35.86 11.81 -5.14
N GLY A 67 35.92 10.61 -5.71
CA GLY A 67 37.17 9.88 -5.90
C GLY A 67 38.15 10.59 -6.83
N LEU A 68 37.66 11.29 -7.86
CA LEU A 68 38.49 12.06 -8.79
C LEU A 68 39.09 13.31 -8.13
N TRP A 69 38.32 14.01 -7.30
CA TRP A 69 38.79 15.18 -6.54
C TRP A 69 39.85 14.84 -5.49
N ILE A 70 39.72 13.68 -4.84
CA ILE A 70 40.66 13.20 -3.82
C ILE A 70 41.89 12.51 -4.47
N GLY A 71 41.82 12.21 -5.77
CA GLY A 71 42.85 11.46 -6.50
C GLY A 71 42.88 9.96 -6.18
N ALA A 72 41.88 9.47 -5.44
CA ALA A 72 41.78 8.09 -5.01
C ALA A 72 40.32 7.62 -5.02
N THR A 73 40.02 6.67 -5.91
CA THR A 73 38.67 6.12 -6.10
C THR A 73 38.10 5.46 -4.85
N TRP A 74 38.95 4.84 -4.01
CA TRP A 74 38.51 4.21 -2.76
C TRP A 74 37.95 5.22 -1.75
N ALA A 75 38.48 6.46 -1.71
CA ALA A 75 38.03 7.48 -0.78
C ALA A 75 36.62 7.99 -1.13
N GLY A 76 36.28 8.08 -2.41
CA GLY A 76 34.94 8.45 -2.87
C GLY A 76 33.88 7.44 -2.44
N PHE A 77 34.15 6.14 -2.58
CA PHE A 77 33.25 5.10 -2.06
C PHE A 77 33.12 5.12 -0.54
N LEU A 78 34.21 5.40 0.17
CA LEU A 78 34.23 5.44 1.64
C LEU A 78 33.38 6.60 2.19
N MET A 79 33.42 7.77 1.53
CA MET A 79 32.59 8.92 1.89
C MET A 79 31.11 8.66 1.63
N VAL A 80 30.77 8.05 0.49
CA VAL A 80 29.39 7.65 0.17
C VAL A 80 28.87 6.58 1.14
N ALA A 81 29.71 5.62 1.53
CA ALA A 81 29.39 4.64 2.56
C ALA A 81 29.13 5.29 3.93
N GLY A 82 29.93 6.29 4.31
CA GLY A 82 29.70 7.08 5.52
C GLY A 82 28.38 7.86 5.50
N LEU A 83 28.03 8.44 4.35
CA LEU A 83 26.73 9.09 4.14
C LEU A 83 25.56 8.12 4.29
N TYR A 84 25.64 6.93 3.69
CA TYR A 84 24.62 5.90 3.87
C TYR A 84 24.52 5.41 5.32
N LEU A 85 25.65 5.29 6.03
CA LEU A 85 25.68 4.93 7.45
C LEU A 85 24.99 6.00 8.31
N LEU A 86 25.25 7.28 8.05
CA LEU A 86 24.58 8.40 8.69
C LEU A 86 23.07 8.39 8.41
N ALA A 87 22.68 8.21 7.15
CA ALA A 87 21.28 8.08 6.77
C ALA A 87 20.61 6.90 7.49
N ALA A 88 21.28 5.76 7.59
CA ALA A 88 20.79 4.58 8.32
C ALA A 88 20.56 4.88 9.81
N ILE A 89 21.49 5.59 10.47
CA ILE A 89 21.35 5.99 11.88
C ILE A 89 20.17 6.95 12.07
N ILE A 90 20.00 7.92 11.17
CA ILE A 90 18.88 8.88 11.20
C ILE A 90 17.56 8.12 11.05
N VAL A 91 17.47 7.22 10.06
CA VAL A 91 16.28 6.39 9.84
C VAL A 91 16.01 5.49 11.03
N TRP A 92 17.04 4.91 11.65
CA TRP A 92 16.87 4.02 12.79
C TRP A 92 16.31 4.75 14.02
N LYS A 93 16.81 5.96 14.31
CA LYS A 93 16.25 6.84 15.35
C LYS A 93 14.85 7.33 15.00
N ALA A 94 14.61 7.66 13.74
CA ALA A 94 13.32 8.17 13.28
C ALA A 94 12.26 7.06 13.12
N ARG A 95 12.63 5.77 13.08
CA ARG A 95 11.70 4.63 12.90
C ARG A 95 10.53 4.68 13.89
N GLY A 96 10.81 5.07 15.13
CA GLY A 96 9.80 5.13 16.19
C GLY A 96 8.76 6.21 15.96
N LYS A 97 9.07 7.27 15.22
CA LYS A 97 8.19 8.43 15.00
C LYS A 97 7.62 8.46 13.58
N LEU A 98 8.41 8.10 12.57
CA LEU A 98 8.01 8.09 11.16
C LEU A 98 7.16 6.87 10.79
N ILE A 99 7.37 5.72 11.43
CA ILE A 99 6.65 4.49 11.07
C ILE A 99 5.54 4.21 12.07
N ARG A 100 5.83 4.31 13.37
CA ARG A 100 4.87 3.94 14.43
C ARG A 100 3.65 4.87 14.47
N LEU A 101 3.84 6.19 14.37
CA LEU A 101 2.72 7.15 14.42
C LEU A 101 1.74 7.01 13.26
N PRO A 102 2.14 7.02 11.97
CA PRO A 102 1.16 6.92 10.88
C PRO A 102 0.47 5.57 10.87
N ILE A 103 1.16 4.47 11.21
CA ILE A 103 0.52 3.16 11.34
C ILE A 103 -0.51 3.18 12.47
N MET A 104 -0.15 3.70 13.64
CA MET A 104 -1.08 3.78 14.78
C MET A 104 -2.27 4.68 14.45
N ASN A 105 -2.06 5.82 13.80
CA ASN A 105 -3.13 6.72 13.39
C ASN A 105 -4.03 6.12 12.29
N ALA A 106 -3.45 5.33 11.37
CA ALA A 106 -4.22 4.59 10.35
C ALA A 106 -5.07 3.47 10.96
N LEU A 107 -4.50 2.72 11.91
CA LEU A 107 -5.22 1.68 12.66
C LEU A 107 -6.36 2.28 13.49
N ILE A 108 -6.10 3.35 14.24
CA ILE A 108 -7.12 4.10 14.99
C ILE A 108 -8.22 4.56 14.01
N LYS A 109 -7.86 5.17 12.88
CA LYS A 109 -8.85 5.64 11.90
C LYS A 109 -9.69 4.51 11.30
N GLN A 110 -9.16 3.30 11.11
CA GLN A 110 -9.93 2.16 10.63
C GLN A 110 -10.85 1.57 11.71
N LEU A 111 -10.37 1.47 12.95
CA LEU A 111 -11.16 0.99 14.08
C LEU A 111 -12.33 1.93 14.36
N PHE A 112 -12.07 3.23 14.56
CA PHE A 112 -13.11 4.21 14.86
C PHE A 112 -14.02 4.54 13.68
N LYS A 113 -13.60 4.36 12.43
CA LYS A 113 -14.54 4.41 11.29
C LYS A 113 -15.58 3.29 11.31
N THR A 114 -15.27 2.16 11.94
CA THR A 114 -16.20 1.03 12.02
C THR A 114 -17.34 1.33 13.01
N ASP A 115 -17.08 2.17 14.02
CA ASP A 115 -18.07 2.53 15.05
C ASP A 115 -19.04 3.66 14.60
N GLU A 116 -18.65 4.53 13.66
CA GLU A 116 -19.52 5.62 13.17
C GLU A 116 -20.55 5.17 12.11
N ASP A 117 -20.36 4.00 11.49
CA ASP A 117 -21.28 3.45 10.49
C ASP A 117 -22.37 2.54 11.10
N GLU A 118 -22.38 2.31 12.43
CA GLU A 118 -23.40 1.51 13.14
C GLU A 118 -24.55 2.35 13.75
N ASP A 119 -24.50 3.69 13.66
CA ASP A 119 -25.49 4.60 14.28
C ASP A 119 -26.20 5.53 13.25
N ASN A 120 -26.35 5.09 11.99
CA ASN A 120 -27.25 5.71 11.00
C ASN A 120 -28.13 4.68 10.28
#